data_AF-A0A520PKR4-F1
#
_entry.id   AF-A0A520PKR4-F1
#
_cell.length_a   1.000
_cell.length_b   1.000
_cell.length_c   1.000
_cell.angle_alpha   90.00
_cell.angle_beta   90.00
_cell.angle_gamma   90.00
#
_symmetry.space_group_name_H-M   'P 1'
#
loop_
_entity.id
_entity.type
_entity.pdbx_description
1 polymer ?
#
loop_
_entity_poly.entity_id
_entity_poly.type
_entity_poly.pdbx_seq_one_letter_code
_entity_poly.pdbx_strand_id
1 'polypeptide(L)'
;GGIRSTGLTAALGLAQYVQKLLEKRGAKFKKLSRPVVPFVPNLAEHLPRDWQSSGYGEIVCHCEMVTQREIYEALKSQVPAANLGGLKRRTRATMGRCQGFYCSARLAELTEGRFSESLAIGTSNG
;
A
#
# COMPACT_ATOMS: atom_id res chain seq x y z
N GLY A 1 -18.22 -17.51 -0.02
CA GLY A 1 -16.85 -18.05 -0.17
C GLY A 1 -16.26 -17.47 -1.43
N GLY A 2 -15.08 -16.85 -1.35
CA GLY A 2 -14.39 -16.25 -2.50
C GLY A 2 -12.98 -16.82 -2.66
N ILE A 3 -12.25 -16.31 -3.63
CA ILE A 3 -10.84 -16.68 -3.87
C ILE A 3 -10.01 -16.14 -2.71
N ARG A 4 -9.34 -17.02 -1.96
CA ARG A 4 -8.64 -16.66 -0.73
C ARG A 4 -7.16 -16.29 -0.96
N SER A 5 -6.40 -17.11 -1.68
CA SER A 5 -4.94 -16.94 -1.83
C SER A 5 -4.46 -16.79 -3.27
N THR A 6 -5.18 -17.34 -4.25
CA THR A 6 -4.80 -17.32 -5.68
C THR A 6 -5.34 -16.12 -6.46
N GLY A 7 -5.88 -15.12 -5.77
CA GLY A 7 -6.57 -13.99 -6.40
C GLY A 7 -5.69 -13.24 -7.41
N LEU A 8 -4.41 -13.02 -7.06
CA LEU A 8 -3.48 -12.32 -7.94
C LEU A 8 -3.07 -13.16 -9.16
N THR A 9 -2.73 -14.43 -8.96
CA THR A 9 -2.28 -15.33 -10.04
C THR A 9 -3.43 -15.68 -10.99
N ALA A 10 -4.66 -15.79 -10.49
CA ALA A 10 -5.84 -16.09 -11.30
C ALA A 10 -6.50 -14.84 -11.92
N ALA A 11 -6.11 -13.62 -11.52
CA ALA A 11 -6.82 -12.39 -11.84
C ALA A 11 -7.12 -12.22 -13.35
N LEU A 12 -6.12 -12.41 -14.21
CA LEU A 12 -6.27 -12.24 -15.66
C LEU A 12 -7.17 -13.32 -16.28
N GLY A 13 -7.06 -14.57 -15.82
CA GLY A 13 -7.92 -15.66 -16.29
C GLY A 13 -9.38 -15.45 -15.87
N LEU A 14 -9.60 -14.99 -14.65
CA LEU A 14 -10.94 -14.64 -14.16
C LEU A 14 -11.53 -13.46 -14.92
N ALA A 15 -10.74 -12.43 -15.21
CA ALA A 15 -11.19 -11.30 -16.02
C ALA A 15 -11.67 -11.74 -17.41
N GLN A 16 -10.90 -12.61 -18.09
CA GLN A 16 -11.30 -13.19 -19.37
C GLN A 16 -12.56 -14.07 -19.26
N TYR A 17 -12.68 -14.86 -18.20
CA TYR A 17 -13.85 -15.69 -17.95
C TYR A 17 -15.12 -14.85 -17.74
N VAL A 18 -15.03 -13.82 -16.89
CA VAL A 18 -16.14 -12.89 -16.62
C VAL A 18 -16.52 -12.12 -17.88
N GLN A 19 -15.55 -11.66 -18.68
CA GLN A 19 -15.81 -11.01 -19.96
C GLN A 19 -16.67 -11.91 -20.87
N LYS A 20 -16.28 -13.19 -21.05
CA LYS A 20 -17.03 -14.15 -21.87
C LYS A 20 -18.46 -14.37 -21.36
N LEU A 21 -18.66 -14.42 -20.04
CA LEU A 21 -20.00 -14.54 -19.45
C LEU A 21 -20.88 -13.31 -19.74
N LEU A 22 -20.29 -12.12 -19.72
CA LEU A 22 -20.98 -10.88 -20.03
C LEU A 22 -21.30 -10.75 -21.54
N GLU A 23 -20.37 -11.16 -22.42
CA GLU A 23 -20.61 -11.21 -23.87
C GLU A 23 -21.78 -12.12 -24.23
N LYS A 24 -21.90 -13.28 -23.57
CA LYS A 24 -23.05 -14.18 -23.72
C LYS A 24 -24.39 -13.56 -23.32
N ARG A 25 -24.36 -12.51 -22.48
CA ARG A 25 -25.54 -11.73 -22.08
C ARG A 25 -25.74 -10.47 -22.94
N GLY A 26 -24.98 -10.32 -24.03
CA GLY A 26 -25.09 -9.20 -24.96
C GLY A 26 -24.25 -7.98 -24.62
N ALA A 27 -23.38 -8.04 -23.60
CA ALA A 27 -22.45 -6.95 -23.32
C ALA A 27 -21.43 -6.79 -24.45
N LYS A 28 -21.17 -5.54 -24.85
CA LYS A 28 -20.15 -5.20 -25.85
C LYS A 28 -19.00 -4.49 -25.16
N PHE A 29 -17.78 -4.93 -25.44
CA PHE A 29 -16.57 -4.35 -24.85
C PHE A 29 -15.82 -3.51 -25.89
N LYS A 30 -15.30 -2.36 -25.45
CA LYS A 30 -14.40 -1.51 -26.23
C LYS A 30 -13.04 -1.51 -25.56
N LYS A 31 -11.99 -1.80 -26.32
CA LYS A 31 -10.61 -1.71 -25.82
C LYS A 31 -10.31 -0.27 -25.39
N LEU A 32 -9.80 -0.11 -24.18
CA LEU A 32 -9.27 1.17 -23.71
C LEU A 32 -8.00 1.49 -24.50
N SER A 33 -7.94 2.66 -25.13
CA SER A 33 -6.76 3.11 -25.87
C SER A 33 -5.59 3.44 -24.93
N ARG A 34 -5.89 3.92 -23.72
CA ARG A 34 -4.91 4.29 -22.68
C ARG A 34 -5.43 3.85 -21.30
N PRO A 35 -5.12 2.63 -20.85
CA PRO A 35 -5.50 2.20 -19.51
C PRO A 35 -4.76 3.02 -18.45
N VAL A 36 -5.46 3.42 -17.38
CA VAL A 36 -4.84 4.04 -16.21
C VAL A 36 -4.19 2.94 -15.40
N VAL A 37 -2.87 2.95 -15.30
CA VAL A 37 -2.11 2.02 -14.46
C VAL A 37 -1.74 2.75 -13.18
N PRO A 38 -2.18 2.29 -11.99
CA PRO A 38 -1.79 2.90 -10.75
C PRO A 38 -0.28 2.73 -10.55
N PHE A 39 0.41 3.82 -10.21
CA PHE A 39 1.80 3.76 -9.82
C PHE A 39 1.91 3.13 -8.42
N VAL A 40 2.75 2.11 -8.30
CA VAL A 40 3.11 1.50 -7.02
C VAL A 40 4.62 1.68 -6.84
N PRO A 41 5.07 2.31 -5.74
CA PRO A 41 6.48 2.53 -5.51
C PRO A 41 7.21 1.19 -5.35
N ASN A 42 8.49 1.18 -5.73
CA ASN A 42 9.35 0.03 -5.51
C ASN A 42 9.60 -0.15 -3.99
N LEU A 43 9.41 -1.38 -3.50
CA LEU A 43 9.68 -1.76 -2.11
C LEU A 43 10.82 -2.79 -2.00
N ALA A 44 11.46 -3.13 -3.12
CA ALA A 44 12.60 -4.04 -3.12
C ALA A 44 13.89 -3.30 -2.77
N GLU A 45 14.71 -3.92 -1.91
CA GLU A 45 15.98 -3.33 -1.44
C GLU A 45 17.05 -3.24 -2.53
N HIS A 46 16.99 -4.09 -3.57
CA HIS A 46 17.99 -4.14 -4.64
C HIS A 46 17.69 -3.20 -5.81
N LEU A 47 16.57 -2.47 -5.76
CA LEU A 47 16.15 -1.51 -6.77
C LEU A 47 16.14 -0.11 -6.16
N PRO A 48 16.11 0.95 -6.98
CA PRO A 48 16.10 2.31 -6.45
C PRO A 48 14.94 2.57 -5.47
N ARG A 49 15.25 3.28 -4.38
CA ARG A 49 14.30 3.59 -3.30
C ARG A 49 14.27 5.10 -3.03
N ASP A 50 13.20 5.53 -2.37
CA ASP A 50 12.92 6.95 -2.16
C ASP A 50 14.04 7.71 -1.44
N TRP A 51 14.69 7.07 -0.46
CA TRP A 51 15.79 7.64 0.33
C TRP A 51 17.03 8.01 -0.51
N GLN A 52 17.14 7.52 -1.75
CA GLN A 52 18.23 7.85 -2.66
C GLN A 52 18.00 9.17 -3.41
N SER A 53 16.79 9.72 -3.36
CA SER A 53 16.40 10.93 -4.09
C SER A 53 16.24 12.11 -3.13
N SER A 54 16.79 13.27 -3.45
CA SER A 54 16.68 14.47 -2.61
C SER A 54 15.23 14.84 -2.27
N GLY A 55 15.03 15.52 -1.14
CA GLY A 55 13.70 15.95 -0.69
C GLY A 55 12.82 14.82 -0.11
N TYR A 56 13.42 13.70 0.31
CA TYR A 56 12.69 12.61 0.99
C TYR A 56 12.26 12.96 2.43
N GLY A 57 12.78 14.06 2.98
CA GLY A 57 12.60 14.45 4.37
C GLY A 57 13.57 13.68 5.28
N GLU A 58 13.05 12.95 6.25
CA GLU A 58 13.81 12.11 7.17
C GLU A 58 13.59 10.62 6.89
N ILE A 59 14.50 9.77 7.38
CA ILE A 59 14.27 8.32 7.46
C ILE A 59 13.49 8.04 8.74
N VAL A 60 12.22 7.66 8.59
CA VAL A 60 11.32 7.37 9.72
C VAL A 60 11.50 5.92 10.20
N CYS A 61 11.67 4.96 9.30
CA CYS A 61 11.93 3.56 9.65
C CYS A 61 13.29 3.10 9.14
N HIS A 62 14.29 3.10 10.01
CA HIS A 62 15.67 2.72 9.67
C HIS A 62 15.82 1.26 9.22
N CYS A 63 15.01 0.33 9.73
CA CYS A 63 15.13 -1.07 9.33
C CYS A 63 14.71 -1.34 7.88
N GLU A 64 13.80 -0.52 7.34
CA GLU A 64 13.17 -0.71 6.03
C GLU A 64 13.43 0.48 5.10
N MET A 65 14.30 1.40 5.55
CA MET A 65 14.68 2.64 4.90
C MET A 65 13.49 3.49 4.44
N VAL A 66 12.42 3.51 5.23
CA VAL A 66 11.18 4.23 4.89
C VAL A 66 11.33 5.71 5.20
N THR A 67 11.03 6.55 4.21
CA THR A 67 11.15 7.99 4.31
C THR A 67 9.84 8.66 4.75
N GLN A 68 9.95 9.90 5.22
CA GLN A 68 8.79 10.74 5.52
C GLN A 68 7.94 11.00 4.26
N ARG A 69 8.57 11.21 3.10
CA ARG A 69 7.87 11.37 1.81
C ARG A 69 7.04 10.13 1.48
N GLU A 70 7.59 8.92 1.61
CA GLU A 70 6.84 7.67 1.36
C GLU A 70 5.59 7.56 2.25
N ILE A 71 5.69 7.98 3.51
CA ILE A 71 4.53 7.99 4.43
C ILE A 71 3.48 8.98 3.94
N TYR A 72 3.85 10.21 3.61
CA TYR A 72 2.89 11.20 3.13
C TYR A 72 2.24 10.83 1.80
N GLU A 73 3.00 10.26 0.86
CA GLU A 73 2.45 9.77 -0.41
C GLU A 73 1.48 8.62 -0.18
N ALA A 74 1.77 7.69 0.74
CA ALA A 74 0.84 6.63 1.09
C ALA A 74 -0.49 7.17 1.67
N LEU A 75 -0.42 8.24 2.47
CA LEU A 75 -1.58 8.91 3.08
C LEU A 75 -2.37 9.78 2.09
N LYS A 76 -1.76 10.24 0.99
CA LYS A 76 -2.39 11.10 -0.03
C LYS A 76 -2.76 10.36 -1.32
N SER A 77 -2.40 9.09 -1.44
CA SER A 77 -2.65 8.28 -2.65
C SER A 77 -4.15 8.13 -2.97
N GLN A 78 -4.48 7.72 -4.21
CA GLN A 78 -5.86 7.50 -4.65
C GLN A 78 -6.65 6.53 -3.76
N VAL A 79 -5.96 5.59 -3.12
CA VAL A 79 -6.52 4.72 -2.08
C VAL A 79 -5.62 4.88 -0.84
N PRO A 80 -5.92 5.87 0.02
CA PRO A 80 -5.08 6.22 1.16
C PRO A 80 -4.86 5.06 2.12
N ALA A 81 -3.68 5.01 2.74
CA ALA A 81 -3.47 4.17 3.91
C ALA A 81 -4.29 4.74 5.10
N ALA A 82 -5.40 4.09 5.44
CA ALA A 82 -6.31 4.53 6.51
C ALA A 82 -6.01 3.91 7.89
N ASN A 83 -5.00 3.04 7.99
CA ASN A 83 -4.55 2.42 9.22
C ASN A 83 -3.10 1.92 9.08
N LEU A 84 -2.50 1.47 10.19
CA LEU A 84 -1.14 0.95 10.20
C LEU A 84 -0.94 -0.21 9.22
N GLY A 85 -1.89 -1.16 9.16
CA GLY A 85 -1.80 -2.29 8.24
C GLY A 85 -1.75 -1.84 6.76
N GLY A 86 -2.51 -0.81 6.41
CA GLY A 86 -2.46 -0.16 5.11
C GLY A 86 -1.08 0.45 4.86
N LEU A 87 -0.55 1.21 5.82
CA LEU A 87 0.76 1.84 5.71
C LEU A 87 1.89 0.80 5.55
N LYS A 88 1.88 -0.28 6.35
CA LYS A 88 2.83 -1.40 6.27
C LYS A 88 2.88 -1.99 4.85
N ARG A 89 1.72 -2.22 4.22
CA ARG A 89 1.67 -2.78 2.85
C ARG A 89 2.17 -1.79 1.78
N ARG A 90 2.07 -0.48 2.06
CA ARG A 90 2.47 0.58 1.12
C ARG A 90 3.95 0.94 1.22
N THR A 91 4.54 0.86 2.42
CA THR A 91 5.89 1.40 2.68
C THR A 91 6.84 0.41 3.36
N ARG A 92 6.33 -0.68 3.93
CA ARG A 92 7.05 -1.61 4.82
C ARG A 92 7.46 -1.03 6.18
N ALA A 93 7.01 0.17 6.55
CA ALA A 93 7.28 0.72 7.88
C ALA A 93 6.88 -0.29 8.97
N THR A 94 7.69 -0.40 10.05
CA THR A 94 7.50 -1.38 11.14
C THR A 94 7.63 -2.87 10.74
N MET A 95 8.08 -3.22 9.53
CA MET A 95 8.21 -4.62 9.08
C MET A 95 9.62 -5.20 9.20
N GLY A 96 10.59 -4.37 9.59
CA GLY A 96 11.97 -4.81 9.79
C GLY A 96 12.23 -5.41 11.16
N ARG A 97 13.51 -5.69 11.45
CA ARG A 97 13.95 -6.42 12.66
C ARG A 97 13.40 -5.86 13.98
N CYS A 98 13.23 -4.54 14.08
CA CYS A 98 12.73 -3.91 15.32
C CYS A 98 11.20 -4.00 15.51
N GLN A 99 10.45 -4.48 14.53
CA GLN A 99 8.98 -4.61 14.57
C GLN A 99 8.25 -3.32 15.00
N GLY A 100 8.81 -2.14 14.67
CA GLY A 100 8.20 -0.85 14.98
C GLY A 100 8.69 -0.20 16.27
N PHE A 101 9.47 -0.90 17.11
CA PHE A 101 9.93 -0.38 18.40
C PHE A 101 10.52 1.04 18.33
N TYR A 102 11.34 1.32 17.30
CA TYR A 102 12.02 2.62 17.16
C TYR A 102 11.26 3.66 16.33
N CYS A 103 10.29 3.27 15.50
CA CYS A 103 9.62 4.21 14.58
C CYS A 103 8.15 4.46 14.91
N SER A 104 7.51 3.64 15.75
CA SER A 104 6.07 3.74 16.02
C SER A 104 5.64 5.09 16.61
N ALA A 105 6.42 5.68 17.52
CA ALA A 105 6.10 6.99 18.09
C ALA A 105 6.09 8.08 17.00
N ARG A 106 7.15 8.14 16.17
CA ARG A 106 7.23 9.10 15.07
C ARG A 106 6.14 8.86 14.01
N LEU A 107 5.80 7.60 13.75
CA LEU A 107 4.69 7.26 12.86
C LEU A 107 3.36 7.75 13.41
N ALA A 108 3.13 7.67 14.73
CA ALA A 108 1.91 8.18 15.36
C ALA A 108 1.75 9.68 15.13
N GLU A 109 2.83 10.46 15.27
CA GLU A 109 2.85 11.89 14.98
C GLU A 109 2.54 12.18 13.50
N LEU A 110 3.21 11.49 12.57
CA LEU A 110 3.04 11.73 11.13
C LEU A 110 1.68 11.31 10.58
N THR A 111 0.99 10.41 11.29
CA THR A 111 -0.31 9.85 10.88
C THR A 111 -1.48 10.40 11.70
N GLU A 112 -1.23 11.38 12.57
CA GLU A 112 -2.25 11.98 13.42
C GLU A 112 -3.44 12.49 12.59
N GLY A 113 -4.66 12.10 13.01
CA GLY A 113 -5.90 12.44 12.33
C GLY A 113 -6.10 11.79 10.95
N ARG A 114 -5.19 10.92 10.49
CA ARG A 114 -5.28 10.23 9.18
C ARG A 114 -5.80 8.81 9.28
N PHE A 115 -5.58 8.15 10.41
CA PHE A 115 -6.04 6.78 10.62
C PHE A 115 -7.39 6.76 11.32
N SER A 116 -8.15 5.68 11.06
CA SER A 116 -9.41 5.42 11.76
C SER A 116 -9.20 5.22 13.27
N GLU A 117 -8.06 4.66 13.65
CA GLU A 117 -7.62 4.46 15.03
C GLU A 117 -6.23 5.09 15.19
N SER A 118 -6.04 5.86 16.26
CA SER A 118 -4.76 6.50 16.55
C SER A 118 -3.73 5.47 16.97
N LEU A 119 -2.52 5.56 16.40
CA LEU A 119 -1.38 4.75 16.85
C LEU A 119 -0.91 5.09 18.26
N ALA A 120 -1.18 6.31 18.73
CA ALA A 120 -0.76 6.76 20.06
C ALA A 120 -1.62 6.16 21.18
N ILE A 121 -2.86 5.75 20.86
CA ILE A 121 -3.80 5.17 21.81
C ILE A 121 -3.76 3.66 21.59
N GLY A 122 -2.97 2.96 22.40
CA GLY A 122 -2.98 1.50 22.40
C GLY A 122 -4.37 1.00 22.81
N THR A 123 -5.18 0.53 21.88
CA THR A 123 -6.41 -0.20 22.23
C THR A 123 -5.99 -1.57 22.75
N SER A 124 -6.02 -1.73 24.07
CA SER A 124 -5.90 -3.00 24.76
C SER A 124 -7.14 -3.85 24.50
N ASN A 125 -7.26 -4.40 23.30
CA ASN A 125 -8.19 -5.51 23.05
C ASN A 125 -7.33 -6.77 23.00
N GLY A 126 -7.22 -7.41 24.17
CA GLY A 126 -6.73 -8.78 24.31
C GLY A 126 -7.68 -9.80 23.73
#